data_AF-A0A066Z2L8-F1
#
_entry.id   AF-A0A066Z2L8-F1
#
_cell.length_a   1.000
_cell.length_b   1.000
_cell.length_c   1.000
_cell.angle_alpha   90.00
_cell.angle_beta   90.00
_cell.angle_gamma   90.00
#
_symmetry.space_group_name_H-M   'P 1'
#
loop_
_entity.id
_entity.type
_entity.pdbx_description
1 polymer ?
#
loop_
_entity_poly.entity_id
_entity_poly.type
_entity_poly.pdbx_seq_one_letter_code
_entity_poly.pdbx_strand_id
1 'polypeptide(L)'
;MDDAFTLLRRAVELLPEDAVAENGQSVRNVRAEIAFQEWEMALDVLIELADVHPVSTAFWAMLVEAAVGASGGPGKSGTAPFARRRLCWAPGHILRGRAAQATVGHR
;
A
#
# COMPACT_ATOMS: atom_id res chain seq x y z
N MET A 1 -17.42 -0.72 -10.35
CA MET A 1 -16.42 -0.53 -9.29
C MET A 1 -15.47 -1.69 -9.42
N ASP A 2 -14.18 -1.42 -9.63
CA ASP A 2 -13.17 -2.48 -9.73
C ASP A 2 -13.15 -3.26 -8.41
N ASP A 3 -12.90 -4.58 -8.47
CA ASP A 3 -12.75 -5.36 -7.26
C ASP A 3 -11.44 -5.00 -6.54
N ALA A 4 -11.37 -5.34 -5.25
CA ALA A 4 -10.21 -5.01 -4.43
C ALA A 4 -8.90 -5.55 -5.02
N PHE A 5 -8.94 -6.77 -5.56
CA PHE A 5 -7.77 -7.39 -6.17
C PHE A 5 -7.33 -6.70 -7.47
N THR A 6 -8.24 -6.21 -8.31
CA THR A 6 -7.86 -5.43 -9.51
C THR A 6 -7.17 -4.14 -9.11
N LEU A 7 -7.66 -3.45 -8.06
CA LEU A 7 -7.04 -2.22 -7.57
C LEU A 7 -5.65 -2.50 -6.96
N LEU A 8 -5.49 -3.56 -6.16
CA LEU A 8 -4.18 -3.94 -5.63
C LEU A 8 -3.19 -4.34 -6.73
N ARG A 9 -3.64 -5.03 -7.78
CA ARG A 9 -2.80 -5.39 -8.93
C ARG A 9 -2.32 -4.15 -9.68
N ARG A 10 -3.20 -3.17 -9.93
CA ARG A 10 -2.82 -1.90 -10.55
C ARG A 10 -1.85 -1.12 -9.67
N ALA A 11 -2.03 -1.13 -8.36
CA ALA A 11 -1.10 -0.48 -7.43
C ALA A 11 0.30 -1.11 -7.50
N VAL A 12 0.39 -2.44 -7.59
CA VAL A 12 1.66 -3.15 -7.79
C VAL A 12 2.37 -2.72 -9.08
N GLU A 13 1.64 -2.51 -10.17
CA GLU A 13 2.22 -2.08 -11.46
C GLU A 13 2.83 -0.67 -11.41
N LEU A 14 2.47 0.13 -10.41
CA LEU A 14 3.05 1.46 -10.19
C LEU A 14 4.36 1.44 -9.39
N LEU A 15 4.73 0.29 -8.83
CA LEU A 15 5.95 0.12 -8.06
C LEU A 15 7.07 -0.53 -8.91
N PRO A 16 8.35 -0.18 -8.67
CA PRO A 16 9.48 -0.92 -9.22
C PRO A 16 9.42 -2.40 -8.84
N GLU A 17 9.80 -3.30 -9.75
CA GLU A 17 9.77 -4.75 -9.47
C GLU A 17 10.74 -5.16 -8.34
N ASP A 18 11.82 -4.41 -8.19
CA ASP A 18 12.85 -4.49 -7.17
C ASP A 18 12.55 -3.65 -5.91
N ALA A 19 11.34 -3.09 -5.79
CA ALA A 19 10.93 -2.39 -4.58
C ALA A 19 10.84 -3.34 -3.39
N VAL A 20 11.56 -2.99 -2.34
CA VAL A 20 11.62 -3.70 -1.06
C VAL A 20 11.31 -2.71 0.07
N ALA A 21 10.46 -3.12 1.01
CA ALA A 21 10.13 -2.40 2.22
C ALA A 21 11.19 -2.63 3.32
N GLU A 22 11.18 -1.83 4.38
CA GLU A 22 12.16 -1.95 5.47
C GLU A 22 12.13 -3.32 6.17
N ASN A 23 10.97 -3.97 6.19
CA ASN A 23 10.77 -5.29 6.78
C ASN A 23 11.19 -6.45 5.83
N GLY A 24 11.75 -6.14 4.66
CA GLY A 24 12.19 -7.13 3.67
C GLY A 24 11.09 -7.67 2.75
N GLN A 25 9.86 -7.16 2.85
CA GLN A 25 8.79 -7.51 1.92
C GLN A 25 8.98 -6.82 0.57
N SER A 26 8.57 -7.47 -0.51
CA SER A 26 8.75 -7.00 -1.88
C SER A 26 7.45 -7.06 -2.68
N VAL A 27 7.47 -6.50 -3.89
CA VAL A 27 6.37 -6.65 -4.87
C VAL A 27 5.99 -8.13 -5.08
N ARG A 28 6.95 -9.06 -5.00
CA ARG A 28 6.68 -10.50 -5.10
C ARG A 28 5.78 -11.00 -3.96
N ASN A 29 5.97 -10.48 -2.75
CA ASN A 29 5.12 -10.81 -1.61
C ASN A 29 3.67 -10.37 -1.89
N VAL A 30 3.45 -9.14 -2.37
CA VAL A 30 2.10 -8.66 -2.74
C VAL A 30 1.43 -9.60 -3.75
N ARG A 31 2.15 -9.99 -4.81
CA ARG A 31 1.62 -10.93 -5.81
C ARG A 31 1.25 -12.29 -5.21
N ALA A 32 2.02 -12.77 -4.24
CA ALA A 32 1.71 -14.01 -3.52
C ALA A 32 0.45 -13.87 -2.66
N GLU A 33 0.31 -12.79 -1.89
CA GLU A 33 -0.88 -12.53 -1.08
C GLU A 33 -2.15 -12.40 -1.94
N ILE A 34 -2.07 -11.75 -3.11
CA ILE A 34 -3.16 -11.69 -4.09
C ILE A 34 -3.53 -13.09 -4.59
N ALA A 35 -2.55 -13.95 -4.86
CA ALA A 35 -2.79 -15.34 -5.27
C ALA A 35 -3.46 -16.16 -4.16
N PHE A 36 -3.12 -15.89 -2.90
CA PHE A 36 -3.76 -16.49 -1.72
C PHE A 36 -5.15 -15.91 -1.41
N GLN A 37 -5.61 -14.90 -2.16
CA GLN A 37 -6.86 -14.18 -1.90
C GLN A 37 -6.85 -13.43 -0.55
N GLU A 38 -5.66 -13.12 -0.03
CA GLU A 38 -5.44 -12.40 1.22
C GLU A 38 -5.27 -10.90 0.92
N TRP A 39 -6.37 -10.24 0.58
CA TRP A 39 -6.36 -8.82 0.19
C TRP A 39 -5.85 -7.89 1.29
N GLU A 40 -6.09 -8.21 2.57
CA GLU A 40 -5.60 -7.41 3.71
C GLU A 40 -4.08 -7.48 3.82
N MET A 41 -3.51 -8.67 3.63
CA MET A 41 -2.05 -8.87 3.63
C MET A 41 -1.41 -8.19 2.42
N ALA A 42 -2.00 -8.32 1.24
CA ALA A 42 -1.52 -7.64 0.04
C ALA A 42 -1.54 -6.11 0.20
N LEU A 43 -2.60 -5.56 0.81
CA LEU A 43 -2.73 -4.15 1.10
C LEU A 43 -1.68 -3.68 2.12
N ASP A 44 -1.45 -4.42 3.20
CA ASP A 44 -0.47 -4.06 4.22
C ASP A 44 0.94 -3.99 3.64
N VAL A 45 1.33 -4.99 2.84
CA VAL A 45 2.63 -4.98 2.14
C VAL A 45 2.77 -3.76 1.21
N LEU A 46 1.71 -3.38 0.49
CA LEU A 46 1.74 -2.19 -0.38
C LEU A 46 1.90 -0.89 0.42
N ILE A 47 1.33 -0.81 1.62
CA ILE A 47 1.50 0.35 2.51
C ILE A 47 2.95 0.43 2.99
N GLU A 48 3.54 -0.70 3.40
CA GLU A 48 4.95 -0.77 3.82
C GLU A 48 5.90 -0.38 2.67
N LEU A 49 5.63 -0.85 1.45
CA LEU A 49 6.40 -0.45 0.26
C LEU A 49 6.27 1.05 -0.02
N ALA A 50 5.07 1.60 0.12
CA ALA A 50 4.80 3.01 -0.14
C ALA A 50 5.33 3.98 0.93
N ASP A 51 5.69 3.48 2.12
CA ASP A 51 6.35 4.28 3.16
C ASP A 51 7.84 4.51 2.82
N VAL A 52 8.47 3.53 2.17
CA VAL A 52 9.89 3.58 1.76
C VAL A 52 10.06 4.18 0.37
N HIS A 53 9.16 3.85 -0.56
CA HIS A 53 9.25 4.27 -1.95
C HIS A 53 8.36 5.49 -2.21
N PRO A 54 8.86 6.54 -2.90
CA PRO A 54 8.07 7.71 -3.21
C PRO A 54 6.93 7.35 -4.17
N VAL A 55 5.70 7.27 -3.64
CA VAL A 55 4.49 7.01 -4.42
C VAL A 55 3.63 8.27 -4.60
N SER A 56 2.76 8.26 -5.61
CA SER A 56 1.82 9.35 -5.86
C SER A 56 0.61 9.31 -4.94
N THR A 57 -0.11 10.43 -4.80
CA THR A 57 -1.40 10.46 -4.09
C THR A 57 -2.47 9.58 -4.75
N ALA A 58 -2.38 9.37 -6.07
CA ALA A 58 -3.27 8.48 -6.80
C ALA A 58 -3.10 7.01 -6.39
N PHE A 59 -1.88 6.59 -6.04
CA PHE A 59 -1.62 5.26 -5.48
C PHE A 59 -2.37 5.07 -4.16
N TRP A 60 -2.29 6.04 -3.25
CA TRP A 60 -3.01 5.99 -1.98
C TRP A 60 -4.53 5.98 -2.14
N ALA A 61 -5.07 6.74 -3.08
CA ALA A 61 -6.50 6.72 -3.41
C ALA A 61 -6.94 5.32 -3.88
N MET A 62 -6.13 4.65 -4.71
CA MET A 62 -6.39 3.29 -5.18
C MET A 62 -6.44 2.27 -4.03
N LEU A 63 -5.54 2.39 -3.04
CA LEU A 63 -5.56 1.53 -1.85
C LEU A 63 -6.81 1.73 -0.99
N VAL A 64 -7.27 2.98 -0.85
CA VAL A 64 -8.52 3.30 -0.15
C VAL A 64 -9.71 2.69 -0.87
N GLU A 65 -9.79 2.83 -2.19
CA GLU A 65 -10.85 2.22 -3.00
C GLU A 65 -10.83 0.69 -2.87
N ALA A 66 -9.65 0.07 -2.88
CA ALA A 66 -9.51 -1.37 -2.70
C ALA A 66 -10.06 -1.82 -1.33
N ALA A 67 -9.70 -1.11 -0.26
CA ALA A 67 -10.17 -1.42 1.09
C ALA A 67 -11.68 -1.23 1.24
N VAL A 68 -12.25 -0.19 0.60
CA VAL A 68 -13.71 0.05 0.60
C VAL A 68 -14.44 -1.04 -0.20
N GLY A 69 -13.94 -1.40 -1.38
CA GLY A 69 -14.49 -2.46 -2.21
C GLY A 69 -14.44 -3.83 -1.54
N ALA A 70 -13.35 -4.14 -0.84
CA ALA A 70 -13.20 -5.40 -0.09
C ALA A 70 -14.14 -5.48 1.12
N SER A 71 -14.38 -4.35 1.78
CA SER A 71 -15.28 -4.26 2.94
C SER A 71 -16.77 -4.37 2.56
N GLY A 72 -17.12 -4.18 1.28
CA GLY A 72 -18.50 -4.20 0.77
C GLY A 72 -19.05 -5.59 0.43
N GLY A 73 -18.26 -6.65 0.60
CA GLY A 73 -18.70 -8.03 0.36
C GLY A 73 -19.60 -8.55 1.50
N PRO A 74 -20.73 -9.23 1.20
CA PRO A 74 -21.61 -9.78 2.23
C PRO A 74 -20.88 -10.93 2.97
N GLY A 75 -20.38 -10.68 4.18
CA GLY A 75 -19.95 -11.74 5.11
C GLY A 75 -18.56 -11.64 5.74
N LYS A 76 -17.80 -10.54 5.59
CA LYS A 76 -16.46 -10.41 6.20
C LYS A 76 -16.42 -9.25 7.21
N SER A 77 -17.22 -9.37 8.27
CA SER A 77 -17.28 -8.41 9.38
C SER A 77 -16.19 -8.72 10.41
N GLY A 78 -14.95 -8.31 10.15
CA GLY A 78 -13.89 -8.37 11.15
C GLY A 78 -12.52 -8.32 10.52
N THR A 79 -11.80 -7.21 10.73
CA THR A 79 -10.33 -6.96 10.51
C THR A 79 -10.01 -5.66 9.74
N ALA A 80 -11.00 -5.01 9.12
CA ALA A 80 -10.83 -3.69 8.48
C ALA A 80 -10.44 -2.45 9.35
N PRO A 81 -10.41 -2.44 10.71
CA PRO A 81 -10.04 -1.23 11.46
C PRO A 81 -8.57 -0.80 11.34
N PHE A 82 -7.66 -1.70 10.93
CA PHE A 82 -6.22 -1.40 10.87
C PHE A 82 -5.84 -0.71 9.55
N ALA A 83 -6.22 -1.28 8.41
CA ALA A 83 -5.96 -0.69 7.09
C ALA A 83 -6.57 0.71 6.93
N ARG A 84 -7.82 0.91 7.39
CA ARG A 84 -8.46 2.24 7.37
C ARG A 84 -7.73 3.27 8.25
N ARG A 85 -7.18 2.88 9.40
CA ARG A 85 -6.44 3.80 10.27
C ARG A 85 -5.10 4.22 9.66
N ARG A 86 -4.37 3.30 9.05
CA ARG A 86 -3.10 3.59 8.34
C ARG A 86 -3.31 4.49 7.12
N LEU A 87 -4.33 4.19 6.31
CA LEU A 87 -4.65 4.99 5.11
C LEU A 87 -5.13 6.42 5.46
N CYS A 88 -5.79 6.63 6.60
CA CYS A 88 -6.16 7.98 7.07
C CYS A 88 -4.97 8.84 7.51
N TRP A 89 -3.79 8.25 7.77
CA TRP A 89 -2.56 8.97 8.16
C TRP A 89 -1.57 9.17 7.00
N ALA A 90 -1.69 8.38 5.93
CA ALA A 90 -0.76 8.38 4.79
C ALA A 90 -0.54 9.74 4.08
N PRO A 91 -1.52 10.67 3.97
CA PRO A 91 -1.26 11.96 3.34
C PRO A 91 -0.35 12.89 4.17
N GLY A 92 -0.27 12.69 5.50
CA GLY A 92 0.40 13.61 6.42
C GLY A 92 1.91 13.41 6.56
N HIS A 93 2.45 12.25 6.17
CA HIS A 93 3.87 11.92 6.32
C HIS A 93 4.75 12.31 5.12
N ILE A 94 4.16 12.52 3.93
CA ILE A 94 4.89 12.92 2.71
C ILE A 94 5.51 14.34 2.82
N LEU A 95 4.94 15.22 3.64
CA LEU A 95 5.53 16.55 3.91
C LEU A 95 6.64 16.54 4.97
N ARG A 96 6.78 15.47 5.77
CA ARG A 96 7.78 15.41 6.85
C ARG A 96 9.06 14.65 6.46
N GLY A 97 8.97 13.69 5.53
CA GLY A 97 10.12 12.91 5.06
C GLY A 97 11.08 13.64 4.11
N ARG A 98 10.63 14.71 3.42
CA ARG A 98 11.46 15.45 2.45
C ARG A 98 12.51 16.37 3.09
N ALA A 99 12.47 16.60 4.40
CA ALA A 99 13.49 17.38 5.11
C ALA A 99 14.69 16.54 5.56
N ALA A 100 14.60 15.21 5.60
CA ALA A 100 15.67 14.36 6.13
C ALA A 100 16.59 13.75 5.06
N GLN A 101 16.12 13.57 3.82
CA GLN A 101 16.92 12.92 2.76
C GLN A 101 17.74 13.88 1.89
N ALA A 102 17.66 15.20 2.09
CA ALA A 102 18.42 16.18 1.32
C ALA A 102 19.82 16.50 1.88
N THR A 103 20.26 15.86 2.98
CA THR A 103 21.52 16.22 3.67
C THR A 103 22.57 15.11 3.71
N VAL A 104 22.41 14.02 2.97
CA VAL A 104 23.51 13.06 2.72
C VAL A 104 23.97 13.21 1.29
N GLY A 105 24.62 14.35 1.03
CA GLY A 105 25.04 14.76 -0.30
C GLY A 105 26.04 15.92 -0.24
N HIS A 106 27.11 15.75 0.52
CA HIS A 106 28.46 16.33 0.37
C HIS A 106 29.13 16.47 1.75
N ARG A 107 30.09 15.59 2.06
CA ARG A 107 31.54 15.90 1.99
C ARG A 107 32.34 14.67 2.40
#